data_AF-A0A2S1T184-F1
#
_entry.id   AF-A0A2S1T184-F1
#
_cell.length_a   1.000
_cell.length_b   1.000
_cell.length_c   1.000
_cell.angle_alpha   90.00
_cell.angle_beta   90.00
_cell.angle_gamma   90.00
#
_symmetry.space_group_name_H-M   'P 1'
#
loop_
_entity.id
_entity.type
_entity.pdbx_description
1 polymer ?
#
loop_
_entity_poly.entity_id
_entity_poly.type
_entity_poly.pdbx_seq_one_letter_code
_entity_poly.pdbx_strand_id
1 'polypeptide(L)'
;MEEPRIRLGNDDVWLELARTRTDSWQITAEWSSCLTADFSADLSATEVVDFVARMLSHLRAPSGGRFSAVVTPGRNNPLTLKGEPVGDGFAFFVRLTPNGDDDVCHLQMEIDPIATLELRETFSALHTALVV
;
A
#
# COMPACT_ATOMS: atom_id res chain seq x y z
N MET A 1 22.84 -0.41 -1.27
CA MET A 1 21.65 -0.29 -0.43
C MET A 1 20.49 -0.79 -1.25
N GLU A 2 19.67 -1.68 -0.69
CA GLU A 2 18.43 -2.09 -1.36
C GLU A 2 17.48 -0.89 -1.39
N GLU A 3 16.81 -0.69 -2.52
CA GLU A 3 15.84 0.39 -2.67
C GLU A 3 14.61 0.12 -1.78
N PRO A 4 14.09 1.15 -1.06
CA PRO A 4 12.94 1.01 -0.19
C PRO A 4 11.75 0.37 -0.93
N ARG A 5 11.18 -0.68 -0.34
CA ARG A 5 10.01 -1.37 -0.88
C ARG A 5 9.13 -1.93 0.22
N ILE A 6 7.86 -2.14 -0.09
CA ILE A 6 6.90 -2.88 0.72
C ILE A 6 6.06 -3.76 -0.18
N ARG A 7 5.80 -5.00 0.27
CA ARG A 7 4.87 -5.93 -0.37
C ARG A 7 3.84 -6.36 0.67
N LEU A 8 2.57 -6.34 0.27
CA LEU A 8 1.43 -6.82 1.04
C LEU A 8 0.79 -7.98 0.29
N GLY A 9 0.39 -9.02 1.01
CA GLY A 9 -0.26 -10.20 0.46
C GLY A 9 0.68 -11.40 0.30
N ASN A 10 0.23 -12.41 -0.43
CA ASN A 10 0.90 -13.69 -0.60
C ASN A 10 1.37 -13.88 -2.05
N ASP A 11 1.71 -15.10 -2.45
CA ASP A 11 2.17 -15.37 -3.82
C ASP A 11 1.03 -15.32 -4.85
N ASP A 12 -0.21 -15.51 -4.42
CA ASP A 12 -1.40 -15.52 -5.28
C ASP A 12 -2.03 -14.14 -5.43
N VAL A 13 -1.98 -13.30 -4.40
CA VAL A 13 -2.57 -11.96 -4.43
C VAL A 13 -1.69 -11.00 -3.65
N TRP A 14 -1.16 -9.98 -4.34
CA TRP A 14 -0.25 -9.03 -3.71
C TRP A 14 -0.25 -7.64 -4.33
N LEU A 15 0.18 -6.69 -3.51
CA LEU A 15 0.49 -5.32 -3.89
C LEU A 15 1.91 -5.01 -3.45
N GLU A 16 2.72 -4.48 -4.36
CA GLU A 16 4.06 -3.98 -4.09
C GLU A 16 4.12 -2.48 -4.39
N LEU A 17 4.80 -1.76 -3.51
CA LEU A 17 5.21 -0.38 -3.69
C LEU A 17 6.73 -0.34 -3.55
N ALA A 18 7.44 -0.09 -4.64
CA ALA A 18 8.90 -0.10 -4.69
C ALA A 18 9.46 1.22 -5.22
N ARG A 19 10.45 1.80 -4.55
CA ARG A 19 11.10 3.02 -5.01
C ARG A 19 11.99 2.68 -6.21
N THR A 20 11.85 3.41 -7.31
CA THR A 20 12.70 3.25 -8.51
C THR A 20 13.68 4.41 -8.69
N ARG A 21 13.30 5.61 -8.25
CA ARG A 21 14.14 6.82 -8.25
C ARG A 21 13.79 7.72 -7.06
N THR A 22 14.45 8.87 -6.94
CA THR A 22 14.27 9.80 -5.80
C THR A 22 12.81 10.09 -5.49
N ASP A 23 12.01 10.43 -6.50
CA ASP A 23 10.58 10.78 -6.36
C ASP A 23 9.69 9.90 -7.26
N SER A 24 10.16 8.71 -7.62
CA SER A 24 9.41 7.79 -8.47
C SER A 24 9.32 6.43 -7.81
N TRP A 25 8.10 5.92 -7.76
CA TRP A 25 7.75 4.63 -7.19
C TRP A 25 7.01 3.82 -8.22
N GLN A 26 7.26 2.52 -8.24
CA GLN A 26 6.49 1.56 -9.00
C GLN A 26 5.42 0.98 -8.09
N ILE A 27 4.18 0.96 -8.58
CA ILE A 27 3.07 0.25 -7.96
C ILE A 27 2.77 -0.95 -8.85
N THR A 28 2.92 -2.13 -8.28
CA THR A 28 2.60 -3.38 -8.96
C THR A 28 1.58 -4.13 -8.13
N ALA A 29 0.50 -4.58 -8.76
CA ALA A 29 -0.55 -5.37 -8.16
C ALA A 29 -0.81 -6.59 -9.01
N GLU A 30 -0.94 -7.74 -8.37
CA GLU A 30 -1.16 -9.02 -9.02
C GLU A 30 -2.31 -9.74 -8.31
N TRP A 31 -3.19 -10.33 -9.11
CA TRP A 31 -4.26 -11.18 -8.64
C TRP A 31 -4.33 -12.48 -9.46
N SER A 32 -3.86 -13.55 -8.84
CA SER A 32 -3.94 -14.96 -9.24
C SER A 32 -3.47 -15.23 -10.68
N SER A 33 -2.46 -14.50 -11.13
CA SER A 33 -1.96 -14.49 -12.53
C SER A 33 -3.02 -14.15 -13.59
N CYS A 34 -4.21 -13.71 -13.15
CA CYS A 34 -5.35 -13.38 -13.99
C CYS A 34 -5.41 -11.88 -14.28
N LEU A 35 -4.83 -11.08 -13.38
CA LEU A 35 -4.84 -9.64 -13.49
C LEU A 35 -3.57 -9.04 -12.89
N THR A 36 -2.87 -8.24 -13.69
CA THR A 36 -1.69 -7.49 -13.26
C THR A 36 -1.88 -6.01 -13.61
N ALA A 37 -1.73 -5.14 -12.62
CA ALA A 37 -1.55 -3.71 -12.83
C ALA A 37 -0.12 -3.33 -12.46
N ASP A 38 0.54 -2.62 -13.36
CA ASP A 38 1.93 -2.20 -13.18
C ASP A 38 2.11 -0.79 -13.73
N PHE A 39 2.30 0.19 -12.84
CA PHE A 39 2.41 1.59 -13.23
C PHE A 39 3.30 2.39 -12.28
N SER A 40 3.93 3.44 -12.81
CA SER A 40 4.71 4.37 -12.02
C SER A 40 3.82 5.41 -11.35
N ALA A 41 4.15 5.74 -10.11
CA ALA A 41 3.56 6.80 -9.31
C ALA A 41 4.64 7.85 -8.99
N ASP A 42 4.29 9.12 -9.19
CA ASP A 42 5.14 10.26 -8.84
C ASP A 42 4.93 10.58 -7.36
N LEU A 43 5.77 9.99 -6.51
CA LEU A 43 5.66 10.02 -5.05
C LEU A 43 7.00 10.42 -4.45
N SER A 44 7.00 11.54 -3.72
CA SER A 44 8.16 11.92 -2.93
C SER A 44 8.36 10.99 -1.74
N ALA A 45 9.59 10.93 -1.23
CA ALA A 45 9.88 10.18 -0.01
C ALA A 45 9.01 10.63 1.17
N THR A 46 8.76 11.94 1.30
CA THR A 46 7.89 12.52 2.35
C THR A 46 6.46 12.00 2.25
N GLU A 47 5.89 11.93 1.04
CA GLU A 47 4.52 11.42 0.85
C GLU A 47 4.40 9.95 1.27
N VAL A 48 5.42 9.14 0.98
CA VAL A 48 5.44 7.74 1.39
C VAL A 48 5.67 7.61 2.90
N VAL A 49 6.54 8.43 3.50
CA VAL A 49 6.74 8.47 4.96
C VAL A 49 5.44 8.82 5.69
N ASP A 50 4.73 9.86 5.23
CA ASP A 50 3.45 10.27 5.81
C ASP A 50 2.39 9.18 5.71
N PHE A 51 2.32 8.51 4.56
CA PHE A 51 1.44 7.36 4.38
C PHE A 51 1.78 6.23 5.34
N VAL A 52 3.05 5.83 5.42
CA VAL A 52 3.52 4.76 6.32
C VAL A 52 3.24 5.11 7.78
N ALA A 53 3.44 6.38 8.18
CA ALA A 53 3.14 6.85 9.52
C ALA A 53 1.64 6.74 9.86
N ARG A 54 0.74 7.06 8.91
CA ARG A 54 -0.72 6.87 9.07
C ARG A 54 -1.08 5.39 9.21
N MET A 55 -0.51 4.53 8.37
CA MET A 55 -0.70 3.07 8.46
C MET A 55 -0.27 2.54 9.83
N LEU A 56 0.93 2.89 10.29
CA LEU A 56 1.42 2.50 11.62
C LEU A 56 0.55 3.04 12.76
N SER A 57 0.01 4.25 12.62
CA SER A 57 -0.93 4.82 13.59
C SER A 57 -2.20 3.98 13.70
N HIS A 58 -2.80 3.58 12.56
CA HIS A 58 -3.96 2.69 12.55
C HIS A 58 -3.65 1.33 13.16
N LEU A 59 -2.53 0.72 12.79
CA LEU A 59 -2.13 -0.60 13.30
C LEU A 59 -1.80 -0.59 14.80
N ARG A 60 -1.43 0.56 15.38
CA ARG A 60 -1.17 0.73 16.82
C ARG A 60 -2.42 1.07 17.62
N ALA A 61 -3.50 1.50 16.95
CA ALA A 61 -4.73 1.86 17.63
C ALA A 61 -5.34 0.62 18.31
N PRO A 62 -5.76 0.71 19.58
CA PRO A 62 -6.40 -0.40 20.28
C PRO A 62 -7.78 -0.74 19.71
N SER A 63 -8.38 0.18 18.94
CA SER A 63 -9.58 -0.09 18.16
C SER A 63 -9.19 -0.81 16.88
N GLY A 64 -9.45 -2.12 16.80
CA GLY A 64 -9.46 -2.88 15.55
C GLY A 64 -10.61 -2.43 14.64
N GLY A 65 -10.73 -1.13 14.39
CA GLY A 65 -11.71 -0.54 13.51
C GLY A 65 -11.17 -0.47 12.09
N ARG A 66 -12.08 -0.50 11.12
CA ARG A 66 -11.74 -0.26 9.73
C ARG A 66 -11.07 1.09 9.54
N PHE A 67 -10.13 1.16 8.61
CA PHE A 67 -9.45 2.41 8.26
C PHE A 67 -9.23 2.50 6.75
N SER A 68 -8.95 3.71 6.27
CA SER A 68 -8.61 3.97 4.88
C SER A 68 -7.44 4.93 4.82
N ALA A 69 -6.43 4.60 4.04
CA ALA A 69 -5.28 5.45 3.78
C ALA A 69 -5.04 5.55 2.27
N VAL A 70 -4.68 6.73 1.80
CA VAL A 70 -4.38 7.00 0.39
C VAL A 70 -2.93 7.47 0.28
N VAL A 71 -2.17 6.84 -0.61
CA VAL A 71 -0.86 7.29 -1.04
C VAL A 71 -1.09 8.41 -2.07
N THR A 72 -1.36 9.60 -1.54
CA THR A 72 -1.67 10.89 -2.23
C THR A 72 -3.08 11.02 -2.83
N PRO A 73 -3.87 12.03 -2.44
CA PRO A 73 -5.18 12.33 -3.03
C PRO A 73 -5.12 13.39 -4.15
N GLY A 74 -4.02 13.52 -4.90
CA GLY A 74 -3.88 14.67 -5.83
C GLY A 74 -2.89 14.54 -6.99
N ARG A 75 -2.54 13.33 -7.41
CA ARG A 75 -1.73 13.07 -8.61
C ARG A 75 -2.29 11.86 -9.33
N ASN A 76 -2.02 11.75 -10.63
CA ASN A 76 -2.36 10.57 -11.43
C ASN A 76 -1.93 9.29 -10.69
N ASN A 77 -2.86 8.33 -10.57
CA ASN A 77 -2.65 7.00 -10.00
C ASN A 77 -2.69 6.87 -8.47
N PRO A 78 -3.72 7.38 -7.76
CA PRO A 78 -3.85 7.15 -6.32
C PRO A 78 -3.98 5.66 -5.98
N LEU A 79 -3.20 5.24 -5.00
CA LEU A 79 -3.33 3.96 -4.31
C LEU A 79 -4.10 4.18 -2.99
N THR A 80 -5.28 3.59 -2.90
CA THR A 80 -6.06 3.55 -1.65
C THR A 80 -5.99 2.16 -1.05
N LEU A 81 -5.66 2.07 0.24
CA LEU A 81 -5.78 0.87 1.06
C LEU A 81 -6.88 1.07 2.09
N LYS A 82 -7.88 0.19 2.07
CA LYS A 82 -8.87 0.08 3.14
C LYS A 82 -8.59 -1.18 3.93
N GLY A 83 -8.25 -1.04 5.21
CA GLY A 83 -8.08 -2.17 6.12
C GLY A 83 -9.41 -2.49 6.78
N GLU A 84 -9.88 -3.74 6.63
CA GLU A 84 -11.02 -4.28 7.36
C GLU A 84 -10.50 -5.29 8.40
N PRO A 85 -10.89 -5.16 9.67
CA PRO A 85 -10.40 -6.02 10.75
C PRO A 85 -10.91 -7.46 10.59
N VAL A 86 -10.00 -8.43 10.62
CA VAL A 86 -10.32 -9.86 10.56
C VAL A 86 -9.44 -10.61 11.55
N GLY A 87 -10.06 -11.14 12.62
CA GLY A 87 -9.32 -11.78 13.72
C GLY A 87 -8.31 -10.81 14.35
N ASP A 88 -7.04 -11.24 14.43
CA ASP A 88 -5.91 -10.45 14.94
C ASP A 88 -5.17 -9.67 13.83
N GLY A 89 -5.79 -9.51 12.66
CA GLY A 89 -5.20 -8.91 11.47
C GLY A 89 -6.16 -8.04 10.68
N PHE A 90 -5.77 -7.73 9.45
CA PHE A 90 -6.57 -6.92 8.52
C PHE A 90 -6.55 -7.53 7.13
N ALA A 91 -7.73 -7.69 6.53
CA ALA A 91 -7.86 -7.83 5.09
C ALA A 91 -7.79 -6.44 4.45
N PHE A 92 -7.29 -6.35 3.21
CA PHE A 92 -7.17 -5.08 2.51
C PHE A 92 -8.00 -5.04 1.24
N PHE A 93 -8.81 -4.01 1.08
CA PHE A 93 -9.37 -3.63 -0.21
C PHE A 93 -8.48 -2.56 -0.82
N VAL A 94 -7.76 -2.94 -1.87
CA VAL A 94 -6.89 -2.06 -2.64
C VAL A 94 -7.71 -1.45 -3.78
N ARG A 95 -7.61 -0.14 -3.95
CA ARG A 95 -8.13 0.55 -5.13
C ARG A 95 -7.00 1.30 -5.83
N LEU A 96 -6.79 1.00 -7.11
CA LEU A 96 -5.84 1.66 -7.99
C LEU A 96 -6.59 2.32 -9.14
N THR A 97 -6.11 3.46 -9.62
CA THR A 97 -6.69 4.18 -10.78
C THR A 97 -5.58 4.49 -11.78
N PRO A 98 -5.15 3.50 -12.59
CA PRO A 98 -4.06 3.70 -13.54
C PRO A 98 -4.46 4.70 -14.63
N ASN A 99 -3.62 5.71 -14.82
CA ASN A 99 -3.74 6.84 -15.77
C ASN A 99 -4.69 8.00 -15.40
N GLY A 100 -5.08 8.15 -14.13
CA GLY A 100 -5.71 9.40 -13.66
C GLY A 100 -6.72 9.21 -12.53
N ASP A 101 -7.10 10.32 -11.89
CA ASP A 101 -8.08 10.37 -10.79
C ASP A 101 -9.55 10.15 -11.26
N ASP A 102 -9.78 9.72 -12.51
CA ASP A 102 -11.14 9.39 -12.90
C ASP A 102 -11.58 8.10 -12.18
N ASP A 103 -12.65 8.20 -11.41
CA ASP A 103 -13.16 7.06 -10.64
C ASP A 103 -13.76 5.95 -11.52
N VAL A 104 -13.71 6.12 -12.84
CA VAL A 104 -14.40 5.31 -13.86
C VAL A 104 -13.58 4.07 -14.21
N CYS A 105 -12.26 4.18 -14.35
CA CYS A 105 -11.37 3.07 -14.67
C CYS A 105 -10.45 2.74 -13.50
N HIS A 106 -10.96 1.98 -12.53
CA HIS A 106 -10.21 1.59 -11.35
C HIS A 106 -10.11 0.07 -11.20
N LEU A 107 -8.95 -0.40 -10.74
CA LEU A 107 -8.77 -1.76 -10.28
C LEU A 107 -9.17 -1.83 -8.81
N GLN A 108 -10.01 -2.81 -8.45
CA GLN A 108 -10.21 -3.24 -7.07
C GLN A 108 -9.69 -4.66 -6.90
N MET A 109 -8.98 -4.89 -5.81
CA MET A 109 -8.54 -6.22 -5.40
C MET A 109 -8.64 -6.35 -3.87
N GLU A 110 -8.84 -7.57 -3.42
CA GLU A 110 -8.86 -7.93 -2.00
C GLU A 110 -7.59 -8.72 -1.68
N ILE A 111 -6.90 -8.34 -0.62
CA ILE A 111 -5.77 -9.10 -0.06
C ILE A 111 -6.25 -9.76 1.22
N ASP A 112 -5.97 -11.05 1.35
CA ASP A 112 -6.30 -11.86 2.53
C ASP A 112 -5.80 -11.22 3.84
N PRO A 113 -6.39 -11.60 4.98
CA PRO A 113 -5.97 -11.09 6.28
C PRO A 113 -4.48 -11.28 6.56
N ILE A 114 -3.78 -10.18 6.82
CA ILE A 114 -2.39 -10.16 7.26
C ILE A 114 -2.37 -9.86 8.76
N ALA A 115 -1.56 -10.60 9.53
CA ALA A 115 -1.47 -10.42 10.97
C ALA A 115 -1.02 -8.99 11.34
N THR A 116 -1.61 -8.40 12.39
CA THR A 116 -1.25 -7.03 12.82
C THR A 116 0.23 -6.89 13.13
N LEU A 117 0.84 -7.93 13.71
CA LEU A 117 2.28 -7.93 14.01
C LEU A 117 3.12 -7.86 12.73
N GLU A 118 2.81 -8.71 11.75
CA GLU A 118 3.48 -8.75 10.44
C GLU A 118 3.34 -7.41 9.69
N LEU A 119 2.14 -6.82 9.70
CA LEU A 119 1.90 -5.50 9.13
C LEU A 119 2.76 -4.43 9.81
N ARG A 120 2.81 -4.43 11.14
CA ARG A 120 3.63 -3.47 11.89
C ARG A 120 5.12 -3.61 11.56
N GLU A 121 5.63 -4.83 11.47
CA GLU A 121 7.03 -5.09 11.11
C GLU A 121 7.33 -4.61 9.70
N THR A 122 6.48 -4.97 8.74
CA THR A 122 6.62 -4.60 7.33
C THR A 122 6.60 -3.08 7.13
N PHE A 123 5.62 -2.37 7.71
CA PHE A 123 5.55 -0.91 7.62
C PHE A 123 6.69 -0.22 8.41
N SER A 124 7.15 -0.80 9.52
CA SER A 124 8.28 -0.24 10.29
C SER A 124 9.62 -0.40 9.55
N ALA A 125 9.81 -1.49 8.82
CA ALA A 125 10.97 -1.70 7.98
C ALA A 125 11.03 -0.66 6.85
N LEU A 126 9.90 -0.44 6.16
CA LEU A 126 9.80 0.60 5.13
C LEU A 126 10.04 2.00 5.71
N HIS A 127 9.43 2.33 6.86
CA HIS A 127 9.64 3.63 7.51
C HIS A 127 11.13 3.87 7.82
N THR A 128 11.81 2.86 8.38
CA THR A 128 13.24 2.93 8.67
C THR A 128 14.06 3.15 7.40
N ALA A 129 13.76 2.43 6.32
CA ALA A 129 14.47 2.57 5.05
C ALA A 129 14.30 3.95 4.39
N LEU A 130 13.25 4.69 4.72
CA LEU A 130 12.95 6.01 4.15
C LEU A 130 13.52 7.19 4.93
N VAL A 131 13.86 6.99 6.21
CA VAL A 131 14.33 8.05 7.12
C VAL A 131 15.87 8.05 7.25
N VAL A 132 16.55 7.11 6.60
CA VAL A 132 18.03 6.98 6.57
C VAL A 132 18.67 7.86 5.51
#